data_AF-A0A9D2EK50-F1
#
_entry.id   AF-A0A9D2EK50-F1
#
_cell.length_a   1.000
_cell.length_b   1.000
_cell.length_c   1.000
_cell.angle_alpha   90.00
_cell.angle_beta   90.00
_cell.angle_gamma   90.00
#
_symmetry.space_group_name_H-M   'P 1'
#
loop_
_entity.id
_entity.type
_entity.pdbx_description
1 polymer ?
#
loop_
_entity_poly.entity_id
_entity_poly.type
_entity_poly.pdbx_seq_one_letter_code
_entity_poly.pdbx_strand_id
1 'polypeptide(L)'
;MMKQGGAENPPGKNRPRIAVVLMASGSGKRYGKNKLLEYFGGRPLFAHALCRAAESGADSICVVTRYPEIREYVERWKNAGAGSSVDPGAFEESGSFVSSAEPGSIRVIWNDHPERGISQSLRLGLDAQREADGCCFMVCDQPMLKTETLRRMFRAFRESPDDICVCSDGRRRGNPVLFPKDLFRELMQLNGDSGGRQIMKKYPQRIREIIVERPEELYDIDSAENMEFLREHPAGSGHTDENTDRVFR
;
A
#
# COMPACT_ATOMS: atom_id res chain seq x y z
N MET A 1 -18.67 4.72 50.39
CA MET A 1 -18.86 4.79 48.93
C MET A 1 -17.64 4.14 48.27
N MET A 2 -17.68 2.84 48.00
CA MET A 2 -16.57 2.13 47.36
C MET A 2 -16.68 2.30 45.84
N LYS A 3 -15.62 2.82 45.19
CA LYS A 3 -15.53 2.84 43.72
C LYS A 3 -15.28 1.42 43.25
N GLN A 4 -16.22 0.88 42.47
CA GLN A 4 -16.08 -0.40 41.78
C GLN A 4 -14.91 -0.32 40.79
N GLY A 5 -14.03 -1.31 40.87
CA GLY A 5 -12.89 -1.47 39.97
C GLY A 5 -13.36 -1.70 38.53
N GLY A 6 -12.73 -1.00 37.60
CA GLY A 6 -12.88 -1.26 36.18
C GLY A 6 -12.39 -2.67 35.87
N ALA A 7 -13.23 -3.45 35.18
CA ALA A 7 -12.83 -4.74 34.67
C ALA A 7 -11.68 -4.54 33.67
N GLU A 8 -10.51 -5.09 33.99
CA GLU A 8 -9.42 -5.24 33.02
C GLU A 8 -9.90 -6.18 31.91
N ASN A 9 -9.95 -5.68 30.67
CA ASN A 9 -10.29 -6.49 29.52
C ASN A 9 -9.21 -7.55 29.27
N PRO A 10 -9.57 -8.80 28.94
CA PRO A 10 -8.59 -9.84 28.64
C PRO A 10 -7.78 -9.49 27.38
N PRO A 11 -6.47 -9.81 27.33
CA PRO A 11 -5.64 -9.54 26.18
C PRO A 11 -6.07 -10.43 25.02
N GLY A 12 -6.44 -9.83 23.88
CA GLY A 12 -6.63 -10.56 22.62
C GLY A 12 -7.93 -10.33 21.84
N LYS A 13 -8.88 -9.52 22.32
CA LYS A 13 -10.19 -9.36 21.63
C LYS A 13 -10.50 -8.00 20.99
N ASN A 14 -9.61 -7.00 21.01
CA ASN A 14 -10.00 -5.67 20.52
C ASN A 14 -8.84 -4.82 19.97
N ARG A 15 -7.99 -5.37 19.09
CA ARG A 15 -7.05 -4.52 18.32
C ARG A 15 -7.77 -3.95 17.09
N PRO A 16 -7.57 -2.67 16.73
CA PRO A 16 -8.11 -2.11 15.49
C PRO A 16 -7.71 -2.95 14.28
N ARG A 17 -8.70 -3.32 13.47
CA ARG A 17 -8.51 -4.06 12.21
C ARG A 17 -8.06 -3.10 11.12
N ILE A 18 -6.96 -3.44 10.45
CA ILE A 18 -6.40 -2.64 9.37
C ILE A 18 -6.56 -3.37 8.06
N ALA A 19 -7.25 -2.74 7.12
CA ALA A 19 -7.34 -3.18 5.74
C ALA A 19 -6.31 -2.45 4.87
N VAL A 20 -5.86 -3.09 3.80
CA VAL A 20 -5.05 -2.48 2.74
C VAL A 20 -5.83 -2.46 1.43
N VAL A 21 -5.81 -1.31 0.75
CA VAL A 21 -6.31 -1.12 -0.61
C VAL A 21 -5.12 -0.85 -1.52
N LEU A 22 -4.86 -1.76 -2.46
CA LEU A 22 -3.86 -1.58 -3.51
C LEU A 22 -4.53 -0.91 -4.72
N MET A 23 -4.06 0.29 -5.06
CA MET A 23 -4.60 1.14 -6.12
C MET A 23 -3.96 0.77 -7.46
N ALA A 24 -4.46 -0.28 -8.11
CA ALA A 24 -3.89 -0.89 -9.32
C ALA A 24 -4.75 -0.65 -10.58
N SER A 25 -5.50 0.45 -10.64
CA SER A 25 -6.41 0.80 -11.76
C SER A 25 -5.93 1.95 -12.64
N GLY A 26 -4.80 2.58 -12.29
CA GLY A 26 -4.27 3.75 -12.99
C GLY A 26 -3.93 3.48 -14.46
N SER A 27 -3.97 4.53 -15.28
CA SER A 27 -3.66 4.49 -16.71
C SER A 27 -2.16 4.53 -17.02
N GLY A 28 -1.30 4.14 -16.08
CA GLY A 28 0.16 4.20 -16.21
C GLY A 28 0.64 3.39 -17.41
N LYS A 29 0.76 4.04 -18.57
CA LYS A 29 1.12 3.42 -19.84
C LYS A 29 2.55 3.78 -20.16
N ARG A 30 3.37 2.77 -20.45
CA ARG A 30 4.69 2.92 -21.08
C ARG A 30 4.69 2.14 -22.37
N TYR A 31 5.09 2.77 -23.47
CA TYR A 31 5.12 2.12 -24.78
C TYR A 31 3.81 1.39 -25.12
N GLY A 32 2.67 1.95 -24.71
CA GLY A 32 1.34 1.36 -24.92
C GLY A 32 0.93 0.23 -23.97
N LYS A 33 1.81 -0.21 -23.04
CA LYS A 33 1.58 -1.30 -22.08
C LYS A 33 1.41 -0.78 -20.66
N ASN A 34 0.73 -1.55 -19.81
CA ASN A 34 0.53 -1.23 -18.40
C ASN A 34 1.85 -1.33 -17.63
N LYS A 35 2.36 -0.21 -17.13
CA LYS A 35 3.62 -0.14 -16.35
C LYS A 35 3.62 -1.07 -15.15
N LEU A 36 2.45 -1.28 -14.53
CA LEU A 36 2.33 -2.13 -13.34
C LEU A 36 2.72 -3.60 -13.61
N LEU A 37 2.65 -4.05 -14.86
CA LEU A 37 3.01 -5.40 -15.29
C LEU A 37 4.49 -5.52 -15.69
N GLU A 38 5.23 -4.41 -15.77
CA GLU A 38 6.65 -4.43 -16.07
C GLU A 38 7.46 -5.00 -14.91
N TYR A 39 8.50 -5.77 -15.24
CA TYR A 39 9.32 -6.46 -14.25
C TYR A 39 10.43 -5.57 -13.70
N PHE A 40 10.54 -5.58 -12.37
CA PHE A 40 11.60 -4.95 -11.60
C PHE A 40 11.96 -5.86 -10.44
N GLY A 41 13.25 -6.12 -10.19
CA GLY A 41 13.69 -7.02 -9.12
C GLY A 41 13.04 -8.42 -9.19
N GLY A 42 12.93 -8.97 -10.39
CA GLY A 42 12.39 -10.32 -10.62
C GLY A 42 10.88 -10.49 -10.53
N ARG A 43 10.08 -9.41 -10.35
CA ARG A 43 8.60 -9.50 -10.30
C ARG A 43 7.93 -8.27 -10.91
N PRO A 44 6.64 -8.33 -11.30
CA PRO A 44 5.88 -7.18 -11.77
C PRO A 44 5.83 -6.05 -10.72
N LEU A 45 5.83 -4.78 -11.16
CA LEU A 45 5.81 -3.62 -10.24
C LEU A 45 4.70 -3.69 -9.18
N PHE A 46 3.47 -4.02 -9.57
CA PHE A 46 2.37 -4.10 -8.58
C PHE A 46 2.56 -5.23 -7.55
N ALA A 47 3.28 -6.29 -7.92
CA ALA A 47 3.50 -7.44 -7.06
C ALA A 47 4.39 -7.08 -5.87
N HIS A 48 5.28 -6.08 -5.99
CA HIS A 48 6.01 -5.54 -4.85
C HIS A 48 5.04 -5.02 -3.77
N ALA A 49 4.11 -4.14 -4.14
CA ALA A 49 3.10 -3.61 -3.22
C ALA A 49 2.24 -4.71 -2.60
N LEU A 50 1.87 -5.74 -3.38
CA LEU A 50 1.14 -6.92 -2.90
C LEU A 50 1.93 -7.69 -1.84
N CYS A 51 3.21 -7.98 -2.08
CA CYS A 51 4.07 -8.66 -1.11
C CYS A 51 4.25 -7.83 0.16
N ARG A 52 4.49 -6.51 0.04
CA ARG A 52 4.61 -5.63 1.22
C ARG A 52 3.32 -5.61 2.04
N ALA A 53 2.16 -5.53 1.39
CA ALA A 53 0.87 -5.61 2.06
C ALA A 53 0.66 -6.96 2.77
N ALA A 54 1.01 -8.07 2.11
CA ALA A 54 0.91 -9.42 2.67
C ALA A 54 1.76 -9.59 3.95
N GLU A 55 2.99 -9.08 3.92
CA GLU A 55 3.96 -9.23 5.01
C GLU A 55 3.81 -8.19 6.14
N SER A 56 2.94 -7.19 5.94
CA SER A 56 2.73 -6.07 6.88
C SER A 56 1.93 -6.44 8.13
N GLY A 57 1.21 -7.57 8.10
CA GLY A 57 0.25 -7.94 9.15
C GLY A 57 -1.11 -7.23 9.03
N ALA A 58 -1.48 -6.85 7.80
CA ALA A 58 -2.83 -6.40 7.44
C ALA A 58 -3.85 -7.51 7.70
N ASP A 59 -5.03 -7.14 8.22
CA ASP A 59 -6.10 -8.09 8.52
C ASP A 59 -6.90 -8.47 7.23
N SER A 60 -6.89 -7.58 6.22
CA SER A 60 -7.44 -7.85 4.89
C SER A 60 -6.75 -7.00 3.81
N ILE A 61 -6.74 -7.50 2.57
CA ILE A 61 -6.15 -6.82 1.41
C ILE A 61 -7.16 -6.86 0.27
N CYS A 62 -7.39 -5.72 -0.39
CA CYS A 62 -8.08 -5.70 -1.68
C CYS A 62 -7.25 -5.01 -2.75
N VAL A 63 -7.19 -5.63 -3.92
CA VAL A 63 -6.55 -5.09 -5.12
C VAL A 63 -7.62 -4.53 -6.03
N VAL A 64 -7.64 -3.21 -6.20
CA VAL A 64 -8.61 -2.54 -7.08
C VAL A 64 -7.97 -2.38 -8.45
N THR A 65 -8.44 -3.12 -9.45
CA THR A 65 -7.82 -3.15 -10.78
C THR A 65 -8.84 -3.22 -11.91
N ARG A 66 -8.41 -2.76 -13.09
CA ARG A 66 -9.11 -2.89 -14.38
C ARG A 66 -8.43 -3.90 -15.32
N TYR A 67 -7.34 -4.52 -14.88
CA TYR A 67 -6.46 -5.31 -15.72
C TYR A 67 -6.66 -6.81 -15.42
N PRO A 68 -7.12 -7.62 -16.40
CA PRO A 68 -7.29 -9.05 -16.23
C PRO A 68 -6.01 -9.75 -15.75
N GLU A 69 -4.84 -9.31 -16.23
CA GLU A 69 -3.53 -9.88 -15.91
C GLU A 69 -3.20 -9.73 -14.41
N ILE A 70 -3.57 -8.60 -13.80
CA ILE A 70 -3.41 -8.38 -12.36
C ILE A 70 -4.36 -9.29 -11.58
N ARG A 71 -5.61 -9.42 -12.03
CA ARG A 71 -6.59 -10.33 -11.40
C ARG A 71 -6.09 -11.78 -11.44
N GLU A 72 -5.69 -12.26 -12.61
CA GLU A 72 -5.17 -13.61 -12.81
C GLU A 72 -3.92 -13.87 -11.96
N TYR A 73 -3.00 -12.90 -11.89
CA TYR A 73 -1.83 -13.03 -11.03
C TYR A 73 -2.22 -13.15 -9.55
N VAL A 74 -3.12 -12.32 -9.04
CA VAL A 74 -3.57 -12.38 -7.63
C VAL A 74 -4.31 -13.69 -7.35
N GLU A 75 -5.14 -14.19 -8.27
CA GLU A 75 -5.80 -15.49 -8.12
C GLU A 75 -4.80 -16.65 -8.12
N ARG A 76 -3.78 -16.62 -8.99
CA ARG A 76 -2.67 -17.59 -8.92
C ARG A 76 -1.92 -17.51 -7.60
N TRP A 77 -1.66 -16.31 -7.11
CA TRP A 77 -0.99 -16.10 -5.82
C TRP A 77 -1.80 -16.66 -4.64
N LYS A 78 -3.13 -16.48 -4.65
CA LYS A 78 -4.04 -17.09 -3.67
C LYS A 78 -4.05 -18.62 -3.75
N ASN A 79 -4.11 -19.17 -4.97
CA ASN A 79 -4.18 -20.62 -5.21
C ASN A 79 -2.85 -21.34 -4.99
N ALA A 80 -1.72 -20.65 -5.14
CA ALA A 80 -0.41 -21.17 -4.77
C ALA A 80 -0.28 -21.49 -3.27
N GLY A 81 -1.15 -20.87 -2.45
CA GLY A 81 -1.62 -21.37 -1.15
C GLY A 81 -0.58 -21.58 -0.05
N ALA A 82 -0.71 -20.83 1.04
CA ALA A 82 -0.85 -21.37 2.40
C ALA A 82 0.12 -22.49 2.87
N GLY A 83 1.35 -22.51 2.35
CA GLY A 83 2.35 -23.56 2.63
C GLY A 83 3.62 -23.45 1.81
N SER A 84 3.58 -22.75 0.66
CA SER A 84 4.80 -22.36 -0.07
C SER A 84 4.72 -20.89 -0.42
N SER A 85 5.53 -20.09 0.27
CA SER A 85 5.59 -18.63 0.19
C SER A 85 6.31 -18.16 -1.09
N VAL A 86 5.99 -18.74 -2.24
CA VAL A 86 6.72 -18.49 -3.48
C VAL A 86 5.95 -17.46 -4.30
N ASP A 87 6.59 -16.32 -4.56
CA ASP A 87 6.13 -15.36 -5.56
C ASP A 87 6.09 -16.08 -6.93
N PRO A 88 4.91 -16.26 -7.55
CA PRO A 88 4.79 -17.00 -8.81
C PRO A 88 5.44 -16.29 -10.01
N GLY A 89 5.90 -15.05 -9.83
CA GLY A 89 6.65 -14.28 -10.82
C GLY A 89 8.16 -14.25 -10.59
N ALA A 90 8.67 -14.74 -9.46
CA ALA A 90 10.11 -14.75 -9.20
C ALA A 90 10.80 -15.80 -10.08
N PHE A 91 11.51 -15.35 -11.11
CA PHE A 91 12.46 -16.21 -11.82
C PHE A 91 13.49 -16.74 -10.81
N GLU A 92 13.76 -18.04 -10.86
CA GLU A 92 14.75 -18.74 -10.05
C GLU A 92 16.16 -18.21 -10.33
N GLU A 93 16.56 -17.14 -9.66
CA GLU A 93 17.98 -16.84 -9.42
C GLU A 93 18.05 -15.87 -8.24
N SER A 94 18.68 -16.32 -7.14
CA SER A 94 18.84 -15.66 -5.84
C SER A 94 17.65 -15.67 -4.86
N GLY A 95 17.57 -16.75 -4.09
CA GLY A 95 17.04 -16.74 -2.72
C GLY A 95 15.54 -16.97 -2.60
N SER A 96 15.16 -18.19 -2.21
CA SER A 96 13.82 -18.54 -1.74
C SER A 96 13.35 -17.58 -0.63
N PHE A 97 12.43 -16.67 -0.95
CA PHE A 97 11.85 -15.76 0.02
C PHE A 97 10.68 -16.45 0.71
N VAL A 98 10.96 -17.18 1.79
CA VAL A 98 9.92 -17.87 2.56
C VAL A 98 9.30 -16.89 3.56
N SER A 99 8.13 -16.31 3.25
CA SER A 99 7.32 -15.55 4.22
C SER A 99 6.47 -16.50 5.09
N SER A 100 6.57 -16.36 6.41
CA SER A 100 5.85 -17.16 7.41
C SER A 100 4.51 -16.57 7.87
N ALA A 101 4.04 -15.48 7.24
CA ALA A 101 2.76 -14.86 7.59
C ALA A 101 1.66 -15.34 6.64
N GLU A 102 0.62 -15.99 7.18
CA GLU A 102 -0.67 -16.16 6.50
C GLU A 102 -1.20 -14.76 6.13
N PRO A 103 -1.28 -14.38 4.85
CA PRO A 103 -1.83 -13.09 4.49
C PRO A 103 -3.29 -13.00 4.97
N GLY A 104 -3.70 -11.83 5.48
CA GLY A 104 -5.11 -11.53 5.66
C GLY A 104 -5.89 -11.75 4.37
N SER A 105 -7.22 -11.90 4.43
CA SER A 105 -8.00 -12.28 3.24
C SER A 105 -7.75 -11.34 2.05
N ILE A 106 -7.30 -11.89 0.91
CA ILE A 106 -7.00 -11.14 -0.31
C ILE A 106 -8.17 -11.23 -1.28
N ARG A 107 -8.64 -10.09 -1.78
CA ARG A 107 -9.69 -10.00 -2.80
C ARG A 107 -9.26 -9.12 -3.96
N VAL A 108 -9.76 -9.41 -5.15
CA VAL A 108 -9.64 -8.52 -6.30
C VAL A 108 -10.98 -7.84 -6.53
N ILE A 109 -10.96 -6.52 -6.65
CA ILE A 109 -12.12 -5.68 -6.93
C ILE A 109 -11.94 -5.09 -8.32
N TRP A 110 -12.91 -5.35 -9.19
CA TRP A 110 -12.89 -4.86 -10.56
C TRP A 110 -13.29 -3.39 -10.62
N ASN A 111 -12.52 -2.58 -11.35
CA ASN A 111 -12.86 -1.21 -11.68
C ASN A 111 -13.16 -1.11 -13.19
N ASP A 112 -14.45 -1.10 -13.51
CA ASP A 112 -15.01 -0.93 -14.85
C ASP A 112 -15.02 0.53 -15.33
N HIS A 113 -14.89 1.48 -14.41
CA HIS A 113 -14.99 2.92 -14.67
C HIS A 113 -13.75 3.73 -14.23
N PRO A 114 -12.53 3.37 -14.67
CA PRO A 114 -11.30 4.09 -14.30
C PRO A 114 -11.27 5.55 -14.78
N GLU A 115 -12.04 5.89 -15.81
CA GLU A 115 -12.20 7.26 -16.32
C GLU A 115 -12.88 8.22 -15.33
N ARG A 116 -13.54 7.70 -14.28
CA ARG A 116 -14.12 8.50 -13.19
C ARG A 116 -13.07 9.01 -12.18
N GLY A 117 -11.80 8.72 -12.44
CA GLY A 117 -10.66 9.21 -11.67
C GLY A 117 -10.35 8.38 -10.42
N ILE A 118 -9.34 8.83 -9.68
CA ILE A 118 -8.82 8.11 -8.50
C ILE A 118 -9.89 7.86 -7.42
N SER A 119 -10.87 8.76 -7.31
CA SER A 119 -11.97 8.64 -6.35
C SER A 119 -12.83 7.37 -6.55
N GLN A 120 -12.95 6.89 -7.79
CA GLN A 120 -13.67 5.63 -8.08
C GLN A 120 -12.95 4.43 -7.46
N SER A 121 -11.62 4.38 -7.59
CA SER A 121 -10.83 3.27 -7.02
C SER A 121 -10.82 3.32 -5.49
N LEU A 122 -10.76 4.53 -4.89
CA LEU A 122 -10.91 4.73 -3.46
C LEU A 122 -12.26 4.21 -2.95
N ARG A 123 -13.35 4.57 -3.62
CA ARG A 123 -14.72 4.11 -3.27
C ARG A 123 -14.86 2.60 -3.33
N LEU A 124 -14.39 1.97 -4.41
CA LEU A 124 -14.41 0.51 -4.57
C LEU A 124 -13.61 -0.20 -3.48
N GLY A 125 -12.42 0.32 -3.15
CA GLY A 125 -11.59 -0.22 -2.06
C GLY A 125 -12.25 -0.09 -0.70
N LEU A 126 -12.82 1.08 -0.38
CA LEU A 126 -13.52 1.31 0.88
C LEU A 126 -14.78 0.46 1.03
N ASP A 127 -15.56 0.30 -0.03
CA ASP A 127 -16.77 -0.54 0.00
C ASP A 127 -16.43 -2.01 0.26
N ALA A 128 -15.30 -2.50 -0.26
CA ALA A 128 -14.80 -3.84 0.02
C ALA A 128 -14.26 -4.01 1.46
N GLN A 129 -14.02 -2.93 2.20
CA GLN A 129 -13.32 -2.92 3.49
C GLN A 129 -14.10 -2.21 4.61
N ARG A 130 -15.43 -2.15 4.52
CA ARG A 130 -16.31 -1.42 5.46
C ARG A 130 -16.19 -1.85 6.93
N GLU A 131 -15.78 -3.09 7.14
CA GLU A 131 -15.62 -3.69 8.47
C GLU A 131 -14.31 -3.29 9.16
N ALA A 132 -13.34 -2.77 8.43
CA ALA A 132 -12.07 -2.32 8.99
C ALA A 132 -12.25 -1.10 9.90
N ASP A 133 -11.31 -0.92 10.82
CA ASP A 133 -11.21 0.25 11.71
C ASP A 133 -10.25 1.30 11.11
N GLY A 134 -9.33 0.86 10.25
CA GLY A 134 -8.49 1.73 9.43
C GLY A 134 -8.26 1.14 8.05
N CYS A 135 -8.13 2.00 7.05
CA CYS A 135 -7.87 1.61 5.66
C CYS A 135 -6.61 2.29 5.14
N CYS A 136 -5.58 1.49 4.85
CA CYS A 136 -4.33 1.89 4.26
C CYS A 136 -4.41 1.82 2.73
N PHE A 137 -4.19 2.95 2.06
CA PHE A 137 -4.12 3.03 0.60
C PHE A 137 -2.67 3.04 0.16
N MET A 138 -2.33 2.12 -0.72
CA MET A 138 -1.01 2.00 -1.34
C MET A 138 -1.14 2.16 -2.85
N VAL A 139 -0.17 2.84 -3.44
CA VAL A 139 0.05 2.81 -4.88
C VAL A 139 0.92 1.60 -5.24
N CYS A 140 0.94 1.23 -6.52
CA CYS A 140 1.54 -0.01 -7.00
C CYS A 140 2.82 0.19 -7.82
N ASP A 141 3.38 1.39 -7.80
CA ASP A 141 4.55 1.84 -8.55
C ASP A 141 5.68 2.34 -7.64
N GLN A 142 5.59 2.08 -6.34
CA GLN A 142 6.64 2.36 -5.33
C GLN A 142 7.31 1.06 -4.83
N PRO A 143 8.15 0.38 -5.64
CA PRO A 143 8.68 -0.94 -5.27
C PRO A 143 9.71 -0.90 -4.15
N MET A 144 10.27 0.28 -3.86
CA MET A 144 11.30 0.47 -2.84
C MET A 144 10.71 0.57 -1.42
N LEU A 145 9.39 0.75 -1.28
CA LEU A 145 8.71 0.78 0.01
C LEU A 145 8.97 -0.50 0.80
N LYS A 146 9.39 -0.35 2.07
CA LYS A 146 9.69 -1.50 2.93
C LYS A 146 8.47 -1.99 3.69
N THR A 147 8.43 -3.30 3.92
CA THR A 147 7.44 -3.94 4.81
C THR A 147 7.53 -3.37 6.23
N GLU A 148 8.73 -3.05 6.71
CA GLU A 148 8.92 -2.50 8.07
C GLU A 148 8.29 -1.12 8.23
N THR A 149 8.30 -0.29 7.18
CA THR A 149 7.60 1.01 7.16
C THR A 149 6.10 0.82 7.33
N LEU A 150 5.49 -0.17 6.67
CA LEU A 150 4.08 -0.52 6.87
C LEU A 150 3.80 -1.02 8.29
N ARG A 151 4.68 -1.87 8.84
CA ARG A 151 4.53 -2.37 10.23
C ARG A 151 4.58 -1.24 11.25
N ARG A 152 5.48 -0.27 11.07
CA ARG A 152 5.55 0.95 11.88
C ARG A 152 4.28 1.79 11.75
N MET A 153 3.77 1.98 10.53
CA MET A 153 2.50 2.67 10.29
C MET A 153 1.32 1.99 11.01
N PHE A 154 1.23 0.67 10.92
CA PHE A 154 0.12 -0.09 11.51
C PHE A 154 0.19 -0.11 13.03
N ARG A 155 1.40 -0.16 13.60
CA ARG A 155 1.61 0.01 15.04
C ARG A 155 1.16 1.39 15.50
N ALA A 156 1.62 2.45 14.82
CA ALA A 156 1.23 3.82 15.14
C ALA A 156 -0.29 4.04 15.07
N PHE A 157 -0.96 3.47 14.07
CA PHE A 157 -2.42 3.53 13.98
C PHE A 157 -3.10 2.77 15.12
N ARG A 158 -2.61 1.59 15.50
CA ARG A 158 -3.19 0.83 16.62
C ARG A 158 -3.01 1.53 17.97
N GLU A 159 -1.96 2.34 18.12
CA GLU A 159 -1.76 3.20 19.29
C GLU A 159 -2.72 4.39 19.31
N SER A 160 -3.00 4.97 18.14
CA SER A 160 -3.90 6.12 17.97
C SER A 160 -4.87 5.90 16.79
N PRO A 161 -5.98 5.16 16.99
CA PRO A 161 -6.87 4.75 15.90
C PRO A 161 -7.66 5.88 15.23
N ASP A 162 -7.56 7.10 15.79
CA ASP A 162 -8.15 8.31 15.22
C ASP A 162 -7.15 9.09 14.35
N ASP A 163 -5.88 8.69 14.26
CA ASP A 163 -4.89 9.42 13.46
C ASP A 163 -4.91 8.99 11.98
N ILE A 164 -4.71 9.96 11.08
CA ILE A 164 -4.32 9.70 9.70
C ILE A 164 -2.81 9.46 9.68
N CYS A 165 -2.39 8.21 9.45
CA CYS A 165 -0.98 7.88 9.36
C CYS A 165 -0.50 7.99 7.90
N VAL A 166 0.57 8.75 7.64
CA VAL A 166 1.08 9.00 6.28
C VAL A 166 2.59 8.87 6.23
N CYS A 167 3.15 8.26 5.19
CA CYS A 167 4.60 8.22 5.04
C CYS A 167 5.17 9.60 4.65
N SER A 168 6.36 9.89 5.16
CA SER A 168 7.05 11.17 4.95
C SER A 168 8.56 10.96 4.94
N ASP A 169 9.28 11.69 4.09
CA ASP A 169 10.75 11.77 4.11
C ASP A 169 11.25 12.95 4.98
N GLY A 170 10.34 13.58 5.74
CA GLY A 170 10.61 14.77 6.54
C GLY A 170 10.52 16.09 5.75
N ARG A 171 10.43 16.03 4.42
CA ARG A 171 10.23 17.21 3.55
C ARG A 171 8.85 17.16 2.87
N ARG A 172 8.45 15.99 2.38
CA ARG A 172 7.18 15.75 1.70
C ARG A 172 6.49 14.50 2.24
N ARG A 173 5.16 14.57 2.24
CA ARG A 173 4.27 13.43 2.48
C ARG A 173 4.01 12.68 1.18
N GLY A 174 4.03 11.35 1.25
CA GLY A 174 3.79 10.44 0.14
C GLY A 174 2.82 9.32 0.51
N ASN A 175 2.76 8.31 -0.35
CA ASN A 175 2.09 7.05 -0.03
C ASN A 175 3.01 6.15 0.81
N PRO A 176 2.46 5.15 1.53
CA PRO A 176 1.03 4.91 1.78
C PRO A 176 0.38 5.93 2.73
N VAL A 177 -0.95 5.94 2.73
CA VAL A 177 -1.77 6.72 3.68
C VAL A 177 -2.83 5.82 4.31
N LEU A 178 -2.89 5.79 5.63
CA LEU A 178 -3.88 5.04 6.42
C LEU A 178 -4.86 6.01 7.06
N PHE A 179 -6.13 5.87 6.69
CA PHE A 179 -7.23 6.67 7.22
C PHE A 179 -8.06 5.89 8.25
N PRO A 180 -8.49 6.56 9.34
CA PRO A 180 -9.41 6.01 10.32
C PRO A 180 -10.84 5.88 9.75
N LYS A 181 -11.62 4.94 10.31
CA LYS A 181 -12.97 4.57 9.85
C LYS A 181 -13.95 5.73 9.79
N ASP A 182 -13.87 6.66 10.74
CA ASP A 182 -14.77 7.81 10.82
C ASP A 182 -14.64 8.74 9.59
N LEU A 183 -13.49 8.72 8.90
CA LEU A 183 -13.26 9.47 7.66
C LEU A 183 -13.69 8.73 6.39
N PHE A 184 -14.11 7.46 6.46
CA PHE A 184 -14.50 6.69 5.27
C PHE A 184 -15.66 7.34 4.52
N ARG A 185 -16.63 7.90 5.25
CA ARG A 185 -17.78 8.58 4.63
C ARG A 185 -17.36 9.78 3.78
N GLU A 186 -16.38 10.55 4.25
CA GLU A 186 -15.87 11.70 3.50
C GLU A 186 -15.01 11.27 2.31
N LEU A 187 -14.16 10.25 2.49
CA LEU A 187 -13.40 9.65 1.39
C LEU A 187 -14.32 9.13 0.27
N MET A 188 -15.45 8.50 0.65
CA MET A 188 -16.47 8.04 -0.30
C MET A 188 -17.18 9.18 -1.05
N GLN A 189 -17.13 10.42 -0.55
CA GLN A 189 -17.75 11.58 -1.20
C GLN A 189 -16.81 12.31 -2.17
N LEU A 190 -15.54 11.90 -2.25
CA LEU A 190 -14.60 12.45 -3.23
C LEU A 190 -15.05 12.11 -4.66
N ASN A 191 -14.78 13.03 -5.58
CA ASN A 191 -15.14 12.90 -7.00
C ASN A 191 -13.96 13.22 -7.92
N GLY A 192 -13.98 12.65 -9.13
CA GLY A 192 -12.93 12.82 -10.14
C GLY A 192 -11.56 12.39 -9.62
N ASP A 193 -10.55 13.20 -9.92
CA ASP A 193 -9.15 12.97 -9.53
C ASP A 193 -8.79 13.48 -8.12
N SER A 194 -9.80 13.67 -7.27
CA SER A 194 -9.58 14.01 -5.87
C SER A 194 -9.24 12.76 -5.04
N GLY A 195 -7.99 12.69 -4.57
CA GLY A 195 -7.53 11.65 -3.65
C GLY A 195 -7.59 12.04 -2.17
N GLY A 196 -7.13 11.14 -1.29
CA GLY A 196 -7.11 11.34 0.17
C GLY A 196 -6.34 12.57 0.67
N ARG A 197 -5.49 13.17 -0.19
CA ARG A 197 -4.82 14.45 0.10
C ARG A 197 -5.81 15.57 0.47
N GLN A 198 -7.02 15.58 -0.09
CA GLN A 198 -8.04 16.58 0.27
C GLN A 198 -8.52 16.42 1.71
N ILE A 199 -8.68 15.17 2.17
CA ILE A 199 -9.07 14.86 3.55
C ILE A 199 -7.94 15.24 4.51
N MET A 200 -6.69 14.95 4.17
CA MET A 200 -5.53 15.37 4.97
C MET A 200 -5.45 16.89 5.14
N LYS A 201 -5.72 17.67 4.09
CA LYS A 201 -5.76 19.14 4.18
C LYS A 201 -6.83 19.66 5.14
N LYS A 202 -7.96 18.94 5.25
CA LYS A 202 -9.07 19.30 6.14
C LYS A 202 -8.78 18.98 7.62
N TYR A 203 -7.98 17.94 7.88
CA TYR A 203 -7.67 17.46 9.22
C TYR A 203 -6.16 17.45 9.54
N PRO A 204 -5.44 18.59 9.40
CA PRO A 204 -4.00 18.64 9.62
C PRO A 204 -3.57 18.20 11.02
N GLN A 205 -4.41 18.44 12.03
CA GLN A 205 -4.19 18.07 13.44
C GLN A 205 -4.27 16.56 13.71
N ARG A 206 -4.84 15.77 12.79
CA ARG A 206 -4.92 14.31 12.91
C ARG A 206 -3.78 13.61 12.18
N ILE A 207 -2.87 14.34 11.55
CA ILE A 207 -1.83 13.75 10.72
C ILE A 207 -0.66 13.29 11.60
N ARG A 208 -0.37 12.00 11.54
CA ARG A 208 0.82 11.38 12.11
C ARG A 208 1.75 10.92 11.00
N GLU A 209 2.95 11.50 10.95
CA GLU A 209 3.94 11.16 9.94
C GLU A 209 4.76 9.93 10.34
N ILE A 210 4.86 8.98 9.42
CA ILE A 210 5.72 7.80 9.52
C ILE A 210 6.97 8.10 8.69
N ILE A 211 8.05 8.47 9.36
CA ILE A 211 9.31 8.83 8.69
C ILE A 211 9.94 7.59 8.07
N VAL A 212 10.08 7.58 6.75
CA VAL A 212 10.78 6.49 6.02
C VAL A 212 12.26 6.45 6.39
N GLU A 213 12.87 5.28 6.31
CA GLU A 213 14.31 5.18 6.60
C GLU A 213 15.14 5.83 5.50
N ARG A 214 14.64 5.75 4.26
CA ARG A 214 15.26 6.41 3.12
C ARG A 214 14.21 7.04 2.18
N PRO A 215 14.49 8.20 1.57
CA PRO A 215 13.55 8.88 0.66
C PRO A 215 13.09 8.03 -0.52
N GLU A 216 13.92 7.09 -1.00
CA GLU A 216 13.64 6.22 -2.14
C GLU A 216 12.41 5.34 -1.92
N GLU A 217 12.03 5.06 -0.66
CA GLU A 217 10.79 4.35 -0.34
C GLU A 217 9.54 5.06 -0.89
N LEU A 218 9.62 6.37 -1.12
CA LEU A 218 8.54 7.21 -1.62
C LEU A 218 8.67 7.54 -3.12
N TYR A 219 9.55 6.86 -3.85
CA TYR A 219 9.76 7.10 -5.28
C TYR A 219 8.79 6.31 -6.14
N ASP A 220 8.09 7.02 -7.00
CA ASP A 220 7.19 6.46 -8.00
C ASP A 220 7.99 6.10 -9.27
N ILE A 221 7.69 4.94 -9.84
CA ILE A 221 8.23 4.52 -11.13
C ILE A 221 7.25 4.94 -12.23
N ASP A 222 7.48 6.11 -12.83
CA ASP A 222 6.63 6.71 -13.88
C ASP A 222 7.20 6.59 -15.29
N SER A 223 8.52 6.72 -15.47
CA SER A 223 9.23 6.66 -16.76
C SER A 223 10.19 5.48 -16.89
N ALA A 224 10.56 5.14 -18.13
CA ALA A 224 11.60 4.14 -18.41
C ALA A 224 12.93 4.50 -17.72
N GLU A 225 13.27 5.80 -17.71
CA GLU A 225 14.41 6.36 -17.00
C GLU A 225 14.37 6.03 -15.49
N ASN A 226 13.20 6.10 -14.83
CA ASN A 226 13.08 5.67 -13.43
C ASN A 226 13.45 4.21 -13.22
N MET A 227 13.03 3.33 -14.13
CA MET A 227 13.35 1.89 -14.00
C MET A 227 14.81 1.60 -14.29
N GLU A 228 15.39 2.25 -15.30
CA GLU A 228 16.80 2.10 -15.65
C GLU A 228 17.69 2.58 -14.50
N PHE A 229 17.39 3.77 -13.95
CA PHE A 229 18.11 4.30 -12.81
C PHE A 229 18.11 3.35 -11.61
N LEU A 230 16.95 2.78 -11.24
CA LEU A 230 16.87 1.86 -10.09
C LEU A 230 17.50 0.49 -10.36
N ARG A 231 17.58 0.05 -11.62
CA ARG A 231 18.32 -1.17 -11.99
C ARG A 231 19.82 -0.97 -11.85
N GLU A 232 20.31 0.21 -12.21
CA GLU A 232 21.74 0.56 -12.11
C GLU A 232 22.15 0.91 -10.68
N HIS A 233 21.21 1.38 -9.85
CA HIS A 233 21.46 1.84 -8.47
C HIS A 233 20.56 1.10 -7.46
N PRO A 234 20.76 -0.22 -7.24
CA PRO A 234 19.96 -0.98 -6.27
C PRO A 234 20.11 -0.43 -4.85
N ALA A 235 19.06 -0.56 -4.04
CA ALA A 235 19.01 -0.05 -2.67
C ALA A 235 20.24 -0.47 -1.85
N GLY A 236 20.95 0.51 -1.26
CA GLY A 236 22.15 0.27 -0.46
C GLY A 236 23.46 0.66 -1.12
N SER A 237 23.45 1.12 -2.38
CA SER A 237 24.65 1.61 -3.09
C SER A 237 25.20 2.95 -2.56
N GLY A 238 24.53 3.59 -1.58
CA GLY A 238 25.03 4.81 -0.92
C GLY A 238 24.99 6.09 -1.76
N HIS A 239 24.35 6.07 -2.94
CA HIS A 239 24.27 7.23 -3.84
C HIS A 239 23.03 8.07 -3.53
N THR A 240 23.14 8.94 -2.52
CA THR A 240 22.21 10.07 -2.38
C THR A 240 22.84 11.27 -3.09
N ASP A 241 22.72 11.32 -4.42
CA ASP A 241 23.18 12.46 -5.21
C ASP A 241 22.00 13.26 -5.78
N GLU A 242 22.24 14.53 -6.08
CA GLU A 242 21.32 15.45 -6.79
C GLU A 242 20.72 14.82 -8.07
N ASN A 243 21.41 13.84 -8.66
CA ASN A 243 20.97 13.11 -9.84
C ASN A 243 19.75 12.22 -9.56
N THR A 244 19.67 11.61 -8.37
CA THR A 244 18.53 10.80 -7.93
C THR A 244 17.27 11.65 -7.82
N ASP A 245 17.39 12.83 -7.19
CA ASP A 245 16.32 13.80 -7.07
C ASP A 245 15.83 14.28 -8.45
N ARG A 246 16.73 14.41 -9.44
CA ARG A 246 16.36 14.80 -10.81
C ARG A 246 15.50 13.75 -11.50
N VAL A 247 15.81 12.47 -11.30
CA VAL A 247 15.12 11.36 -11.97
C VAL A 247 13.74 11.11 -11.37
N PHE A 248 13.56 11.30 -10.06
CA PHE A 248 12.31 10.99 -9.34
C PHE A 248 11.46 12.21 -8.96
N ARG A 249 11.73 13.38 -9.53
CA ARG A 249 10.94 14.61 -9.38
C ARG A 249 9.78 14.72 -10.36
#